data_AF-A0A6S6P1D9-F1
#
_entry.id   AF-A0A6S6P1D9-F1
#
_cell.length_a   1.000
_cell.length_b   1.000
_cell.length_c   1.000
_cell.angle_alpha   90.00
_cell.angle_beta   90.00
_cell.angle_gamma   90.00
#
_symmetry.space_group_name_H-M   'P 1'
#
loop_
_entity.id
_entity.type
_entity.pdbx_description
1 polymer ?
#
loop_
_entity_poly.entity_id
_entity_poly.type
_entity_poly.pdbx_seq_one_letter_code
_entity_poly.pdbx_strand_id
1 'polypeptide(L)'
;METHILDAPWRPLTDNGMGYLSVYFSEPLARWPVREITRPGDNKSDPNTETGTYGLFSTCEPSMRNRIVKDGAATIFFLTTRKKYQGRVLSGYYKIGWYTEGTQGAINNDYALAAAALRFIDPIRVVNLPGPLSAICSTPFRTMKPIGEEPTRALTDICNQLPDLTDEYIHEVDRIERFARARSGYAYPSWGRETGFSWNDARDYYQVDLDLSKVPNSSKNQRWRCRNCLYVIRSGALLKKCPLCKGMATLVPAEEGA
;
A
#
# COMPACT_ATOMS: atom_id res chain seq x y z
N MET A 1 12.95 17.29 -1.42
CA MET A 1 13.20 15.84 -1.48
C MET A 1 14.62 15.63 -1.94
N GLU A 2 15.51 15.24 -1.03
CA GLU A 2 16.80 14.68 -1.41
C GLU A 2 16.55 13.47 -2.31
N THR A 3 17.32 13.36 -3.39
CA THR A 3 17.40 12.16 -4.21
C THR A 3 17.94 11.04 -3.33
N HIS A 4 17.06 10.36 -2.61
CA HIS A 4 17.37 9.09 -1.97
C HIS A 4 17.82 8.17 -3.10
N ILE A 5 19.12 7.91 -3.15
CA ILE A 5 19.65 6.80 -3.93
C ILE A 5 18.96 5.58 -3.33
N LEU A 6 18.00 5.03 -4.09
CA LEU A 6 17.42 3.75 -3.79
C LEU A 6 18.59 2.76 -3.76
N ASP A 7 19.11 2.45 -2.58
CA ASP A 7 20.09 1.38 -2.42
C ASP A 7 19.55 0.14 -3.14
N ALA A 8 20.39 -0.52 -3.95
CA ALA A 8 19.99 -1.68 -4.77
C ALA A 8 19.17 -2.68 -3.93
N PRO A 9 17.99 -3.12 -4.41
CA PRO A 9 17.83 -3.77 -5.71
C PRO A 9 16.71 -3.18 -6.59
N TRP A 10 16.59 -1.86 -6.65
CA TRP A 10 15.57 -1.20 -7.47
C TRP A 10 15.96 -1.11 -8.95
N ARG A 11 15.00 -1.45 -9.83
CA ARG A 11 15.12 -1.38 -11.29
C ARG A 11 14.20 -0.29 -11.82
N PRO A 12 14.62 0.49 -12.82
CA PRO A 12 13.75 1.49 -13.45
C PRO A 12 12.56 0.82 -14.12
N LEU A 13 11.39 1.45 -14.00
CA LEU A 13 10.16 1.05 -14.67
C LEU A 13 9.99 1.85 -15.98
N THR A 14 9.66 1.18 -17.08
CA THR A 14 9.24 1.85 -18.31
C THR A 14 7.82 2.39 -18.15
N ASP A 15 7.59 3.64 -18.54
CA ASP A 15 6.29 4.29 -18.48
C ASP A 15 5.63 4.33 -19.86
N ASN A 16 4.56 3.56 -20.02
CA ASN A 16 3.75 3.51 -21.23
C ASN A 16 2.50 4.41 -21.13
N GLY A 17 2.44 5.34 -20.17
CA GLY A 17 1.36 6.32 -20.01
C GLY A 17 0.07 5.75 -19.39
N MET A 18 -0.03 4.44 -19.19
CA MET A 18 -1.18 3.78 -18.55
C MET A 18 -1.14 3.88 -17.03
N GLY A 19 -2.25 3.53 -16.38
CA GLY A 19 -2.35 3.56 -14.93
C GLY A 19 -3.39 2.64 -14.33
N TYR A 20 -3.54 2.77 -13.02
CA TYR A 20 -4.50 2.03 -12.20
C TYR A 20 -5.24 2.97 -11.27
N LEU A 21 -6.52 2.68 -11.04
CA LEU A 21 -7.22 3.13 -9.85
C LEU A 21 -7.03 2.07 -8.77
N SER A 22 -6.60 2.47 -7.58
CA SER A 22 -6.44 1.61 -6.40
C SER A 22 -7.31 2.11 -5.25
N VAL A 23 -8.10 1.21 -4.65
CA VAL A 23 -8.93 1.50 -3.48
C VAL A 23 -8.19 1.10 -2.22
N TYR A 24 -8.10 2.02 -1.26
CA TYR A 24 -7.59 1.73 0.08
C TYR A 24 -8.61 2.11 1.15
N PHE A 25 -8.47 1.52 2.34
CA PHE A 25 -9.28 1.88 3.50
C PHE A 25 -8.68 3.11 4.17
N SER A 26 -9.49 4.15 4.37
CA SER A 26 -9.08 5.39 5.02
C SER A 26 -9.23 5.28 6.53
N GLU A 27 -8.29 5.86 7.27
CA GLU A 27 -8.38 6.02 8.72
C GLU A 27 -9.57 6.95 9.09
N PRO A 28 -10.56 6.47 9.86
CA PRO A 28 -11.71 7.27 10.25
C PRO A 28 -11.38 8.48 11.13
N LEU A 29 -10.30 8.40 11.91
CA LEU A 29 -9.86 9.48 12.81
C LEU A 29 -9.02 10.55 12.10
N ALA A 30 -8.77 10.39 10.80
CA ALA A 30 -7.84 11.24 10.07
C ALA A 30 -8.52 12.43 9.38
N ARG A 31 -7.88 13.60 9.49
CA ARG A 31 -8.19 14.84 8.78
C ARG A 31 -8.01 14.67 7.28
N TRP A 32 -6.90 14.06 6.87
CA TRP A 32 -6.62 13.68 5.49
C TRP A 32 -6.86 12.19 5.28
N PRO A 33 -7.29 11.73 4.10
CA PRO A 33 -7.50 10.31 3.85
C PRO A 33 -6.16 9.58 3.76
N VAL A 34 -5.65 9.15 4.91
CA VAL A 34 -4.49 8.27 5.01
C VAL A 34 -4.98 6.84 5.20
N ARG A 35 -4.12 5.86 4.91
CA ARG A 35 -4.42 4.43 5.12
C ARG A 35 -4.92 4.14 6.54
N GLU A 36 -5.71 3.08 6.70
CA GLU A 36 -6.30 2.69 7.98
C GLU A 36 -5.25 2.10 8.94
N ILE A 37 -4.64 2.96 9.76
CA ILE A 37 -3.53 2.61 10.68
C ILE A 37 -4.04 2.04 11.99
N THR A 38 -5.22 2.43 12.49
CA THR A 38 -5.62 2.09 13.87
C THR A 38 -6.47 0.82 14.01
N ARG A 39 -6.89 0.20 12.90
CA ARG A 39 -7.81 -0.96 12.91
C ARG A 39 -7.15 -2.24 13.46
N PRO A 40 -7.54 -2.74 14.65
CA PRO A 40 -6.95 -3.93 15.24
C PRO A 40 -7.13 -5.16 14.34
N GLY A 41 -6.07 -5.94 14.18
CA GLY A 41 -6.06 -7.13 13.33
C GLY A 41 -6.15 -6.83 11.83
N ASP A 42 -6.15 -5.57 11.37
CA ASP A 42 -6.20 -5.25 9.94
C ASP A 42 -5.55 -3.91 9.59
N ASN A 43 -4.55 -3.48 10.35
CA ASN A 43 -3.83 -2.23 10.10
C ASN A 43 -3.12 -2.30 8.74
N LYS A 44 -3.22 -1.23 7.94
CA LYS A 44 -2.69 -1.18 6.57
C LYS A 44 -1.35 -0.44 6.53
N SER A 45 -0.44 -0.92 5.69
CA SER A 45 0.83 -0.24 5.37
C SER A 45 0.83 0.47 4.02
N ASP A 46 -0.07 0.08 3.10
CA ASP A 46 -0.25 0.71 1.80
C ASP A 46 -1.54 1.57 1.74
N PRO A 47 -1.56 2.66 0.94
CA PRO A 47 -0.38 3.28 0.32
C PRO A 47 0.60 3.82 1.36
N ASN A 48 1.90 3.54 1.18
CA ASN A 48 2.93 3.97 2.11
C ASN A 48 3.46 5.33 1.68
N THR A 49 2.77 6.40 2.06
CA THR A 49 3.05 7.78 1.61
C THR A 49 4.42 8.27 2.08
N GLU A 50 4.82 7.90 3.29
CA GLU A 50 6.07 8.33 3.93
C GLU A 50 7.32 7.78 3.24
N THR A 51 7.23 6.61 2.58
CA THR A 51 8.34 6.09 1.76
C THR A 51 8.06 6.19 0.25
N GLY A 52 6.86 6.59 -0.16
CA GLY A 52 6.45 6.57 -1.57
C GLY A 52 6.44 5.15 -2.15
N THR A 53 6.26 4.13 -1.32
CA THR A 53 6.26 2.73 -1.76
C THR A 53 4.86 2.12 -1.79
N TYR A 54 4.70 1.10 -2.64
CA TYR A 54 3.49 0.30 -2.71
C TYR A 54 3.85 -1.17 -2.78
N GLY A 55 3.41 -1.96 -1.80
CA GLY A 55 3.69 -3.38 -1.72
C GLY A 55 5.05 -3.75 -1.16
N LEU A 56 5.86 -2.79 -0.71
CA LEU A 56 7.12 -3.08 -0.04
C LEU A 56 6.85 -3.77 1.31
N PHE A 57 6.05 -3.13 2.15
CA PHE A 57 5.72 -3.64 3.48
C PHE A 57 4.49 -4.56 3.50
N SER A 58 3.62 -4.46 2.48
CA SER A 58 2.37 -5.22 2.40
C SER A 58 2.42 -6.36 1.38
N THR A 59 1.50 -7.32 1.53
CA THR A 59 1.22 -8.41 0.59
C THR A 59 0.00 -8.13 -0.29
N CYS A 60 -0.62 -6.94 -0.22
CA CYS A 60 -1.89 -6.62 -0.90
C CYS A 60 -1.70 -6.48 -2.42
N GLU A 61 -2.68 -6.80 -3.27
CA GLU A 61 -2.63 -6.52 -4.72
C GLU A 61 -1.34 -6.94 -5.51
N PRO A 62 -0.79 -8.16 -5.33
CA PRO A 62 0.38 -8.60 -6.10
C PRO A 62 0.10 -8.65 -7.61
N SER A 63 -1.15 -8.95 -8.01
CA SER A 63 -1.57 -8.95 -9.41
C SER A 63 -1.49 -7.56 -10.06
N MET A 64 -1.88 -6.50 -9.35
CA MET A 64 -1.77 -5.13 -9.85
C MET A 64 -0.30 -4.76 -10.04
N ARG A 65 0.55 -5.02 -9.04
CA ARG A 65 1.98 -4.69 -9.13
C ARG A 65 2.70 -5.44 -10.25
N ASN A 66 2.38 -6.73 -10.43
CA ASN A 66 2.83 -7.53 -11.56
C ASN A 66 2.49 -6.89 -12.90
N ARG A 67 1.23 -6.49 -13.08
CA ARG A 67 0.80 -5.84 -14.33
C ARG A 67 1.41 -4.46 -14.52
N ILE A 68 1.58 -3.67 -13.47
CA ILE A 68 2.31 -2.39 -13.54
C ILE A 68 3.71 -2.61 -14.11
N VAL A 69 4.45 -3.60 -13.62
CA VAL A 69 5.81 -3.93 -14.09
C VAL A 69 5.79 -4.44 -15.54
N LYS A 70 4.87 -5.34 -15.88
CA LYS A 70 4.81 -5.95 -17.23
C LYS A 70 4.31 -5.00 -18.31
N ASP A 71 3.34 -4.16 -17.99
CA ASP A 71 2.64 -3.32 -18.95
C ASP A 71 3.20 -1.89 -18.98
N GLY A 72 4.08 -1.53 -18.05
CA GLY A 72 4.56 -0.15 -17.90
C GLY A 72 3.46 0.83 -17.49
N ALA A 73 2.44 0.36 -16.76
CA ALA A 73 1.33 1.20 -16.28
C ALA A 73 1.75 1.99 -15.04
N ALA A 74 2.63 2.96 -15.23
CA ALA A 74 3.44 3.58 -14.19
C ALA A 74 2.69 4.56 -13.26
N THR A 75 1.36 4.68 -13.34
CA THR A 75 0.61 5.63 -12.49
C THR A 75 -0.44 4.91 -11.65
N ILE A 76 -0.47 5.16 -10.33
CA ILE A 76 -1.49 4.62 -9.42
C ILE A 76 -2.27 5.80 -8.83
N PHE A 77 -3.55 5.91 -9.13
CA PHE A 77 -4.46 6.86 -8.49
C PHE A 77 -5.15 6.22 -7.29
N PHE A 78 -5.19 6.94 -6.18
CA PHE A 78 -5.73 6.42 -4.92
C PHE A 78 -7.16 6.92 -4.68
N LEU A 79 -8.08 5.96 -4.65
CA LEU A 79 -9.47 6.17 -4.28
C LEU A 79 -9.75 5.64 -2.87
N THR A 80 -10.59 6.33 -2.12
CA THR A 80 -11.08 5.80 -0.84
C THR A 80 -12.47 6.31 -0.50
N THR A 81 -13.12 5.68 0.48
CA THR A 81 -14.37 6.16 1.07
C THR A 81 -14.05 6.69 2.46
N ARG A 82 -14.15 8.00 2.65
CA ARG A 82 -13.81 8.65 3.93
C ARG A 82 -14.90 8.50 4.99
N LYS A 83 -16.15 8.66 4.59
CA LYS A 83 -17.32 8.57 5.47
C LYS A 83 -18.39 7.70 4.82
N LYS A 84 -19.16 7.02 5.67
CA LYS A 84 -20.33 6.24 5.23
C LYS A 84 -21.23 7.15 4.37
N TYR A 85 -21.65 6.65 3.21
CA TYR A 85 -22.53 7.33 2.25
C TYR A 85 -21.95 8.51 1.45
N GLN A 86 -20.69 8.92 1.64
CA GLN A 86 -20.13 10.04 0.84
C GLN A 86 -19.67 9.65 -0.57
N GLY A 87 -19.56 8.35 -0.84
CA GLY A 87 -18.97 7.81 -2.05
C GLY A 87 -17.44 7.89 -2.02
N ARG A 88 -16.82 7.53 -3.16
CA ARG A 88 -15.36 7.54 -3.30
C ARG A 88 -14.85 8.96 -3.52
N VAL A 89 -13.64 9.21 -3.02
CA VAL A 89 -12.85 10.40 -3.32
C VAL A 89 -11.54 9.99 -4.00
N LEU A 90 -11.06 10.81 -4.92
CA LEU A 90 -9.69 10.79 -5.42
C LEU A 90 -8.82 11.59 -4.46
N SER A 91 -7.79 10.95 -3.90
CA SER A 91 -6.93 11.54 -2.88
C SER A 91 -5.55 11.97 -3.40
N GLY A 92 -5.10 11.39 -4.51
CA GLY A 92 -3.77 11.63 -5.06
C GLY A 92 -3.32 10.50 -5.97
N TYR A 93 -2.04 10.54 -6.33
CA TYR A 93 -1.42 9.50 -7.15
C TYR A 93 0.06 9.27 -6.82
N TYR A 94 0.54 8.09 -7.20
CA TYR A 94 1.96 7.79 -7.37
C TYR A 94 2.30 7.69 -8.85
N LYS A 95 3.40 8.33 -9.26
CA LYS A 95 4.13 8.03 -10.49
C LYS A 95 5.27 7.09 -10.16
N ILE A 96 5.12 5.83 -10.49
CA ILE A 96 6.09 4.77 -10.23
C ILE A 96 7.28 4.94 -11.17
N GLY A 97 8.48 5.06 -10.58
CA GLY A 97 9.73 5.11 -11.34
C GLY A 97 10.53 3.83 -11.23
N TRP A 98 10.30 3.04 -10.17
CA TRP A 98 11.13 1.89 -9.86
C TRP A 98 10.34 0.72 -9.32
N TYR A 99 10.86 -0.47 -9.53
CA TYR A 99 10.35 -1.71 -8.96
C TYR A 99 11.48 -2.60 -8.46
N THR A 100 11.18 -3.47 -7.52
CA THR A 100 12.07 -4.56 -7.11
C THR A 100 11.26 -5.81 -6.82
N GLU A 101 11.92 -6.95 -6.66
CA GLU A 101 11.26 -8.20 -6.25
C GLU A 101 10.95 -8.14 -4.75
N GLY A 102 9.71 -8.43 -4.37
CA GLY A 102 9.31 -8.47 -2.97
C GLY A 102 9.86 -9.71 -2.24
N THR A 103 9.56 -9.80 -0.94
CA THR A 103 9.93 -10.92 -0.04
C THR A 103 9.49 -12.31 -0.54
N GLN A 104 8.57 -12.42 -1.50
CA GLN A 104 8.16 -13.70 -2.13
C GLN A 104 8.43 -13.75 -3.65
N GLY A 105 9.23 -12.80 -4.16
CA GLY A 105 10.03 -12.90 -5.38
C GLY A 105 9.34 -13.05 -6.73
N ALA A 106 10.17 -13.01 -7.79
CA ALA A 106 9.77 -13.19 -9.20
C ALA A 106 8.99 -14.50 -9.45
N ILE A 107 9.24 -15.56 -8.66
CA ILE A 107 8.53 -16.85 -8.73
C ILE A 107 7.02 -16.66 -8.56
N ASN A 108 6.60 -15.77 -7.65
CA ASN A 108 5.20 -15.46 -7.43
C ASN A 108 4.71 -14.24 -8.23
N ASN A 109 5.57 -13.69 -9.09
CA ASN A 109 5.39 -12.41 -9.76
C ASN A 109 4.98 -11.30 -8.76
N ASP A 110 5.59 -11.28 -7.57
CA ASP A 110 5.30 -10.29 -6.54
C ASP A 110 6.41 -9.23 -6.47
N TYR A 111 6.07 -8.00 -6.87
CA TYR A 111 7.01 -6.88 -6.91
C TYR A 111 6.72 -5.89 -5.79
N ALA A 112 7.70 -5.09 -5.38
CA ALA A 112 7.49 -3.85 -4.65
C ALA A 112 7.70 -2.68 -5.61
N LEU A 113 6.94 -1.61 -5.45
CA LEU A 113 7.00 -0.41 -6.30
C LEU A 113 7.46 0.79 -5.49
N ALA A 114 8.23 1.69 -6.11
CA ALA A 114 8.62 2.97 -5.54
C ALA A 114 8.30 4.12 -6.52
N ALA A 115 7.71 5.17 -5.98
CA ALA A 115 7.29 6.35 -6.70
C ALA A 115 8.48 7.27 -6.99
N ALA A 116 8.68 7.66 -8.26
CA ALA A 116 9.54 8.78 -8.65
C ALA A 116 8.94 10.13 -8.33
N ALA A 117 7.61 10.20 -8.31
CA ALA A 117 6.88 11.34 -7.81
C ALA A 117 5.59 10.86 -7.16
N LEU A 118 5.14 11.54 -6.14
CA LEU A 118 3.81 11.39 -5.59
C LEU A 118 3.18 12.76 -5.40
N ARG A 119 1.86 12.81 -5.48
CA ARG A 119 1.10 14.03 -5.23
C ARG A 119 -0.22 13.69 -4.58
N PHE A 120 -0.42 14.19 -3.37
CA PHE A 120 -1.72 14.17 -2.71
C PHE A 120 -2.35 15.54 -2.75
N ILE A 121 -3.68 15.55 -2.78
CA ILE A 121 -4.47 16.76 -3.01
C ILE A 121 -5.60 16.85 -1.98
N ASP A 122 -6.30 17.98 -1.97
CA ASP A 122 -7.60 18.04 -1.30
C ASP A 122 -8.55 17.05 -1.99
N PRO A 123 -9.12 16.06 -1.28
CA PRO A 123 -9.81 14.95 -1.93
C PRO A 123 -11.02 15.39 -2.76
N ILE A 124 -11.00 15.04 -4.03
CA ILE A 124 -12.11 15.32 -4.95
C ILE A 124 -13.11 14.17 -4.85
N ARG A 125 -14.38 14.46 -4.55
CA ARG A 125 -15.44 13.45 -4.69
C ARG A 125 -15.48 13.00 -6.13
N VAL A 126 -15.47 11.69 -6.37
CA VAL A 126 -15.42 11.13 -7.73
C VAL A 126 -16.57 11.66 -8.61
N VAL A 127 -17.75 11.87 -8.00
CA VAL A 127 -18.93 12.44 -8.68
C VAL A 127 -18.72 13.87 -9.21
N ASN A 128 -17.73 14.60 -8.68
CA ASN A 128 -17.37 15.96 -9.09
C ASN A 128 -16.25 15.98 -10.15
N LEU A 129 -15.72 14.82 -10.57
CA LEU A 129 -14.78 14.75 -11.68
C LEU A 129 -15.50 15.03 -13.02
N PRO A 130 -14.78 15.47 -14.07
CA PRO A 130 -15.34 15.58 -15.42
C PRO A 130 -16.00 14.28 -15.89
N GLY A 131 -17.09 14.39 -16.66
CA GLY A 131 -18.03 13.29 -16.96
C GLY A 131 -17.40 11.91 -17.21
N PRO A 132 -16.52 11.75 -18.22
CA PRO A 132 -15.88 10.47 -18.50
C PRO A 132 -15.06 9.92 -17.32
N LEU A 133 -14.34 10.78 -16.59
CA LEU A 133 -13.53 10.40 -15.44
C LEU A 133 -14.40 10.01 -14.23
N SER A 134 -15.49 10.74 -14.01
CA SER A 134 -16.48 10.41 -12.98
C SER A 134 -17.08 9.02 -13.24
N ALA A 135 -17.46 8.71 -14.47
CA ALA A 135 -17.98 7.39 -14.83
C ALA A 135 -16.94 6.26 -14.60
N ILE A 136 -15.71 6.48 -15.06
CA ILE A 136 -14.61 5.51 -14.91
C ILE A 136 -14.33 5.21 -13.43
N CYS A 137 -14.26 6.26 -12.60
CA CYS A 137 -13.90 6.16 -11.18
C CYS A 137 -15.09 5.72 -10.30
N SER A 138 -16.33 5.98 -10.72
CA SER A 138 -17.56 5.57 -10.00
C SER A 138 -17.93 4.12 -10.25
N THR A 139 -17.47 3.53 -11.35
CA THR A 139 -17.74 2.13 -11.67
C THR A 139 -17.34 1.23 -10.49
N PRO A 140 -18.19 0.28 -10.05
CA PRO A 140 -17.83 -0.64 -8.99
C PRO A 140 -16.62 -1.51 -9.38
N PHE A 141 -15.59 -1.50 -8.53
CA PHE A 141 -14.48 -2.45 -8.55
C PHE A 141 -13.98 -2.64 -7.12
N ARG A 142 -13.45 -3.81 -6.77
CA ARG A 142 -13.14 -4.14 -5.37
C ARG A 142 -11.89 -3.41 -4.87
N THR A 143 -10.75 -3.70 -5.48
CA THR A 143 -9.44 -3.23 -5.00
C THR A 143 -8.73 -2.40 -6.06
N MET A 144 -8.74 -2.82 -7.32
CA MET A 144 -8.06 -2.10 -8.40
C MET A 144 -8.82 -2.17 -9.74
N LYS A 145 -8.52 -1.22 -10.63
CA LYS A 145 -9.03 -1.16 -12.00
C LYS A 145 -7.98 -0.54 -12.94
N PRO A 146 -7.56 -1.21 -14.02
CA PRO A 146 -6.67 -0.61 -15.01
C PRO A 146 -7.39 0.51 -15.78
N ILE A 147 -6.63 1.52 -16.19
CA ILE A 147 -7.09 2.65 -17.00
C ILE A 147 -6.08 2.96 -18.11
N GLY A 148 -6.59 3.40 -19.27
CA GLY A 148 -5.76 3.73 -20.43
C GLY A 148 -5.01 5.06 -20.28
N GLU A 149 -4.28 5.42 -21.32
CA GLU A 149 -3.43 6.63 -21.37
C GLU A 149 -4.23 7.92 -21.20
N GLU A 150 -5.33 8.09 -21.93
CA GLU A 150 -6.14 9.30 -21.90
C GLU A 150 -6.70 9.61 -20.49
N PRO A 151 -7.41 8.68 -19.81
CA PRO A 151 -7.88 8.94 -18.44
C PRO A 151 -6.73 9.09 -17.44
N THR A 152 -5.59 8.41 -17.65
CA THR A 152 -4.40 8.55 -16.80
C THR A 152 -3.82 9.96 -16.89
N ARG A 153 -3.64 10.48 -18.11
CA ARG A 153 -3.18 11.85 -18.35
C ARG A 153 -4.14 12.86 -17.74
N ALA A 154 -5.44 12.74 -18.03
CA ALA A 154 -6.43 13.70 -17.54
C ALA A 154 -6.55 13.73 -16.00
N LEU A 155 -6.48 12.57 -15.32
CA LEU A 155 -6.44 12.53 -13.85
C LEU A 155 -5.13 13.10 -13.28
N THR A 156 -4.01 12.85 -13.95
CA THR A 156 -2.71 13.44 -13.57
C THR A 156 -2.76 14.96 -13.67
N ASP A 157 -3.31 15.50 -14.76
CA ASP A 157 -3.45 16.93 -14.98
C ASP A 157 -4.33 17.59 -13.92
N ILE A 158 -5.47 16.98 -13.58
CA ILE A 158 -6.35 17.45 -12.50
C ILE A 158 -5.60 17.51 -11.17
N CYS A 159 -4.89 16.44 -10.80
CA CYS A 159 -4.11 16.43 -9.56
C CYS A 159 -3.00 17.49 -9.60
N ASN A 160 -2.37 17.70 -10.76
CA ASN A 160 -1.26 18.65 -10.91
C ASN A 160 -1.66 20.11 -10.86
N GLN A 161 -2.92 20.44 -11.14
CA GLN A 161 -3.47 21.79 -11.04
C GLN A 161 -3.84 22.18 -9.61
N LEU A 162 -3.97 21.22 -8.70
CA LEU A 162 -4.31 21.46 -7.30
C LEU A 162 -3.05 21.58 -6.42
N PRO A 163 -3.11 22.28 -5.27
CA PRO A 163 -2.00 22.32 -4.33
C PRO A 163 -1.52 20.92 -3.94
N ASP A 164 -0.20 20.73 -3.89
CA ASP A 164 0.40 19.51 -3.38
C ASP A 164 0.33 19.50 -1.85
N LEU A 165 -0.43 18.54 -1.31
CA LEU A 165 -0.65 18.31 0.12
C LEU A 165 0.06 17.04 0.60
N THR A 166 1.06 16.55 -0.12
CA THR A 166 1.80 15.34 0.24
C THR A 166 2.37 15.40 1.66
N ASP A 167 3.02 16.50 2.03
CA ASP A 167 3.59 16.66 3.37
C ASP A 167 2.51 16.65 4.47
N GLU A 168 1.33 17.21 4.18
CA GLU A 168 0.18 17.17 5.09
C GLU A 168 -0.34 15.74 5.31
N TYR A 169 -0.32 14.90 4.27
CA TYR A 169 -0.67 13.49 4.40
C TYR A 169 0.38 12.72 5.21
N ILE A 170 1.66 13.02 5.03
CA ILE A 170 2.76 12.41 5.81
C ILE A 170 2.64 12.79 7.29
N HIS A 171 2.42 14.08 7.59
CA HIS A 171 2.19 14.54 8.96
C HIS A 171 0.95 13.89 9.58
N GLU A 172 -0.08 13.65 8.79
CA GLU A 172 -1.28 12.99 9.27
C GLU A 172 -1.06 11.50 9.58
N VAL A 173 -0.28 10.78 8.78
CA VAL A 173 0.19 9.43 9.09
C VAL A 173 0.89 9.42 10.44
N ASP A 174 1.90 10.27 10.62
CA ASP A 174 2.69 10.36 11.86
C ASP A 174 1.81 10.74 13.08
N ARG A 175 0.86 11.66 12.91
CA ARG A 175 -0.12 12.00 13.97
C ARG A 175 -0.95 10.79 14.40
N ILE A 176 -1.45 10.00 13.44
CA ILE A 176 -2.24 8.80 13.72
C ILE A 176 -1.38 7.69 14.35
N GLU A 177 -0.14 7.51 13.89
CA GLU A 177 0.80 6.54 14.48
C GLU A 177 1.13 6.89 15.94
N ARG A 178 1.36 8.17 16.26
CA ARG A 178 1.53 8.63 17.65
C ARG A 178 0.29 8.34 18.50
N PHE A 179 -0.89 8.58 17.96
CA PHE A 179 -2.14 8.27 18.64
C PHE A 179 -2.29 6.76 18.93
N ALA A 180 -2.00 5.91 17.95
CA ALA A 180 -2.01 4.45 18.11
C ALA A 180 -1.00 4.01 19.18
N ARG A 181 0.22 4.58 19.15
CA ARG A 181 1.27 4.29 20.12
C ARG A 181 0.88 4.69 21.54
N ALA A 182 0.31 5.88 21.71
CA ALA A 182 -0.15 6.34 23.02
C ALA A 182 -1.23 5.44 23.63
N ARG A 183 -2.03 4.75 22.80
CA ARG A 183 -3.10 3.84 23.24
C ARG A 183 -2.67 2.40 23.48
N SER A 184 -1.65 1.93 22.76
CA SER A 184 -1.34 0.49 22.70
C SER A 184 0.14 0.15 22.93
N GLY A 185 1.01 1.15 23.03
CA GLY A 185 2.46 1.00 22.97
C GLY A 185 3.02 0.85 21.55
N TYR A 186 2.17 0.67 20.52
CA TYR A 186 2.58 0.40 19.15
C TYR A 186 1.96 1.38 18.13
N ALA A 187 2.75 1.82 17.15
CA ALA A 187 2.20 2.49 15.96
C ALA A 187 1.37 1.51 15.11
N TYR A 188 1.83 0.25 15.00
CA TYR A 188 1.11 -0.83 14.34
C TYR A 188 0.98 -2.04 15.27
N PRO A 189 -0.12 -2.15 16.04
CA PRO A 189 -0.31 -3.22 17.02
C PRO A 189 -0.25 -4.62 16.40
N SER A 190 -0.92 -4.85 15.27
CA SER A 190 -0.93 -6.18 14.63
C SER A 190 0.45 -6.60 14.11
N TRP A 191 1.35 -5.64 13.91
CA TRP A 191 2.71 -5.86 13.41
C TRP A 191 3.75 -5.80 14.54
N GLY A 192 3.33 -5.52 15.77
CA GLY A 192 4.22 -5.32 16.92
C GLY A 192 5.30 -4.28 16.64
N ARG A 193 4.95 -3.20 15.90
CA ARG A 193 5.88 -2.11 15.57
C ARG A 193 5.60 -0.90 16.44
N GLU A 194 6.63 -0.45 17.12
CA GLU A 194 6.58 0.75 17.95
C GLU A 194 6.56 2.00 17.07
N THR A 195 7.29 1.99 15.95
CA THR A 195 7.41 3.10 15.00
C THR A 195 6.71 2.84 13.67
N GLY A 196 6.47 3.92 12.92
CA GLY A 196 6.01 3.88 11.53
C GLY A 196 6.97 3.17 10.59
N PHE A 197 6.59 3.06 9.32
CA PHE A 197 7.48 2.53 8.29
C PHE A 197 8.43 3.61 7.80
N SER A 198 9.63 3.20 7.42
CA SER A 198 10.65 4.10 6.92
C SER A 198 11.52 3.38 5.88
N TRP A 199 12.30 4.14 5.12
CA TRP A 199 13.29 3.56 4.21
C TRP A 199 14.35 2.72 4.94
N ASN A 200 14.63 3.01 6.21
CA ASN A 200 15.53 2.18 7.03
C ASN A 200 15.02 0.75 7.22
N ASP A 201 13.70 0.54 7.15
CA ASP A 201 13.11 -0.80 7.21
C ASP A 201 13.28 -1.55 5.88
N ALA A 202 13.42 -0.84 4.76
CA ALA A 202 13.21 -1.40 3.43
C ALA A 202 14.15 -2.58 3.11
N ARG A 203 15.39 -2.51 3.58
CA ARG A 203 16.41 -3.56 3.40
C ARG A 203 15.94 -4.93 3.87
N ASP A 204 15.20 -5.00 4.97
CA ASP A 204 14.68 -6.25 5.52
C ASP A 204 13.58 -6.88 4.66
N TYR A 205 12.94 -6.09 3.80
CA TYR A 205 11.78 -6.50 3.00
C TYR A 205 12.16 -6.89 1.56
N TYR A 206 13.41 -6.64 1.14
CA TYR A 206 13.93 -7.11 -0.14
C TYR A 206 14.22 -8.61 -0.11
N GLN A 207 14.10 -9.23 -1.29
CA GLN A 207 14.49 -10.61 -1.63
C GLN A 207 14.89 -11.52 -0.45
N VAL A 208 13.92 -12.30 0.02
CA VAL A 208 14.14 -13.36 1.01
C VAL A 208 13.92 -14.69 0.29
N ASP A 209 15.02 -15.34 -0.04
CA ASP A 209 15.21 -16.70 -0.59
C ASP A 209 14.39 -17.18 -1.81
N LEU A 210 15.06 -17.95 -2.68
CA LEU A 210 14.51 -18.55 -3.89
C LEU A 210 13.54 -19.73 -3.62
N ASP A 211 13.47 -20.23 -2.38
CA ASP A 211 12.81 -21.51 -2.07
C ASP A 211 11.65 -21.40 -1.07
N LEU A 212 10.90 -20.29 -1.15
CA LEU A 212 9.71 -20.09 -0.31
C LEU A 212 8.46 -20.66 -0.99
N SER A 213 7.85 -21.66 -0.34
CA SER A 213 6.52 -22.16 -0.68
C SER A 213 5.49 -21.03 -0.69
N LYS A 214 4.66 -20.94 -1.73
CA LYS A 214 3.59 -19.94 -1.85
C LYS A 214 2.61 -20.05 -0.68
N VAL A 215 2.51 -18.98 0.11
CA VAL A 215 1.54 -18.87 1.22
C VAL A 215 0.35 -18.00 0.76
N PRO A 216 -0.91 -18.42 0.99
CA PRO A 216 -2.06 -17.58 0.65
C PRO A 216 -2.06 -16.28 1.46
N ASN A 217 -2.53 -15.18 0.87
CA ASN A 217 -2.67 -13.90 1.57
C ASN A 217 -3.94 -13.80 2.44
N SER A 218 -4.65 -14.91 2.64
CA SER A 218 -5.82 -14.97 3.51
C SER A 218 -5.82 -16.28 4.30
N SER A 219 -6.39 -16.22 5.51
CA SER A 219 -6.58 -17.37 6.39
C SER A 219 -8.05 -17.43 6.81
N LYS A 220 -8.64 -18.63 6.84
CA LYS A 220 -10.07 -18.85 7.17
C LYS A 220 -10.43 -18.25 8.54
N ASN A 221 -9.53 -18.39 9.51
CA ASN A 221 -9.71 -17.94 10.89
C ASN A 221 -8.96 -16.63 11.20
N GLN A 222 -8.36 -15.98 10.19
CA GLN A 222 -7.50 -14.80 10.34
C GLN A 222 -6.32 -15.01 11.31
N ARG A 223 -5.90 -16.26 11.52
CA ARG A 223 -4.76 -16.61 12.37
C ARG A 223 -3.58 -17.09 11.55
N TRP A 224 -2.40 -16.66 11.96
CA TRP A 224 -1.14 -17.00 11.31
C TRP A 224 -0.13 -17.46 12.35
N ARG A 225 0.47 -18.64 12.14
CA ARG A 225 1.50 -19.20 13.02
C ARG A 225 2.87 -18.93 12.41
N CYS A 226 3.80 -18.43 13.21
CA CYS A 226 5.20 -18.30 12.83
C CYS A 226 5.88 -19.67 12.90
N ARG A 227 6.53 -20.11 11.82
CA ARG A 227 7.32 -21.36 11.80
C ARG A 227 8.55 -21.32 12.71
N ASN A 228 9.08 -20.13 13.01
CA ASN A 228 10.32 -20.00 13.80
C ASN A 228 10.06 -19.96 15.31
N CYS A 229 9.12 -19.12 15.76
CA CYS A 229 8.84 -18.93 17.19
C CYS A 229 7.50 -19.48 17.66
N LEU A 230 6.74 -20.12 16.76
CA LEU A 230 5.42 -20.72 17.01
C LEU A 230 4.31 -19.74 17.45
N TYR A 231 4.63 -18.46 17.61
CA TYR A 231 3.66 -17.43 17.96
C TYR A 231 2.54 -17.34 16.94
N VAL A 232 1.30 -17.26 17.44
CA VAL A 232 0.08 -17.15 16.63
C VAL A 232 -0.43 -15.72 16.69
N ILE A 233 -0.52 -15.07 15.53
CA ILE A 233 -1.02 -13.71 15.39
C ILE A 233 -2.42 -13.73 14.80
N ARG A 234 -3.23 -12.73 15.13
CA ARG A 234 -4.51 -12.49 14.48
C ARG A 234 -4.38 -11.29 13.53
N SER A 235 -4.55 -11.54 12.23
CA SER A 235 -4.46 -10.52 11.18
C SER A 235 -5.33 -10.91 9.99
N GLY A 236 -6.03 -9.93 9.40
CA GLY A 236 -6.90 -10.12 8.23
C GLY A 236 -6.12 -10.52 6.97
N ALA A 237 -4.87 -10.08 6.86
CA ALA A 237 -3.95 -10.42 5.77
C ALA A 237 -2.63 -11.00 6.31
N LEU A 238 -1.90 -11.71 5.44
CA LEU A 238 -0.56 -12.21 5.74
C LEU A 238 0.40 -11.04 5.98
N LEU A 239 1.13 -11.06 7.09
CA LEU A 239 2.24 -10.12 7.30
C LEU A 239 3.52 -10.68 6.70
N LYS A 240 4.37 -9.82 6.14
CA LYS A 240 5.68 -10.24 5.61
C LYS A 240 6.68 -10.62 6.71
N LYS A 241 6.48 -10.11 7.94
CA LYS A 241 7.40 -10.26 9.08
C LYS A 241 6.63 -10.71 10.31
N CYS A 242 7.16 -11.68 11.06
CA CYS A 242 6.58 -12.06 12.35
C CYS A 242 6.69 -10.88 13.34
N PRO A 243 5.59 -10.48 14.02
CA PRO A 243 5.64 -9.37 14.96
C PRO A 243 6.42 -9.69 16.24
N LEU A 244 6.59 -10.97 16.61
CA LEU A 244 7.34 -11.38 17.80
C LEU A 244 8.84 -11.57 17.49
N CYS A 245 9.20 -12.61 16.75
CA CYS A 245 10.61 -12.95 16.50
C CYS A 245 11.23 -12.20 15.32
N LYS A 246 10.48 -11.33 14.66
CA LYS A 246 10.94 -10.50 13.53
C LYS A 246 11.42 -11.30 12.29
N GLY A 247 11.17 -12.62 12.24
CA GLY A 247 11.54 -13.46 11.10
C GLY A 247 10.69 -13.16 9.86
N MET A 248 11.35 -12.96 8.70
CA MET A 248 10.71 -12.69 7.41
C MET A 248 10.12 -13.95 6.77
N ALA A 249 8.95 -13.82 6.12
CA ALA A 249 8.25 -14.90 5.42
C ALA A 249 8.05 -16.19 6.23
N THR A 250 7.94 -16.07 7.55
CA THR A 250 7.81 -17.20 8.48
C THR A 250 6.36 -17.58 8.78
N LEU A 251 5.41 -16.74 8.42
CA LEU A 251 4.00 -16.88 8.80
C LEU A 251 3.25 -17.78 7.81
N VAL A 252 2.53 -18.76 8.36
CA VAL A 252 1.65 -19.68 7.62
C VAL A 252 0.26 -19.70 8.28
N PRO A 253 -0.83 -20.07 7.58
CA PRO A 253 -2.14 -20.23 8.21
C PRO A 253 -2.05 -21.15 9.43
N ALA A 254 -2.64 -20.72 10.55
CA ALA A 254 -2.76 -21.59 11.72
C ALA A 254 -3.94 -22.55 11.49
N GLU A 255 -3.70 -23.86 11.62
CA GLU A 255 -4.76 -24.88 11.54
C GLU A 255 -5.87 -24.63 12.57
N GLU A 256 -7.09 -25.04 12.24
CA GLU A 256 -8.21 -25.06 13.18
C GLU A 256 -8.04 -26.26 14.13
N GLY A 257 -7.37 -26.06 15.25
CA GLY A 257 -7.26 -27.06 16.32
C GLY A 257 -5.84 -27.30 16.80
N ALA A 258 -5.47 -26.62 17.87
CA ALA A 258 -4.69 -27.16 18.97
C ALA A 258 -5.24 -26.53 20.25
#